data_AF-G5AG54-F1
#
_entry.id   AF-G5AG54-F1
#
_cell.length_a   1.000
_cell.length_b   1.000
_cell.length_c   1.000
_cell.angle_alpha   90.00
_cell.angle_beta   90.00
_cell.angle_gamma   90.00
#
_symmetry.space_group_name_H-M   'P 1'
#
loop_
_entity.id
_entity.type
_entity.pdbx_description
1 polymer ?
#
loop_
_entity_poly.entity_id
_entity_poly.type
_entity_poly.pdbx_seq_one_letter_code
_entity_poly.pdbx_strand_id
1 'polypeptide(L)'
;MGPVELRVVAFVLQHQPYIAAPEELGSDISRLLGPSSNLSLSDACHFGSILLLDWIWESSCSSAAVRANAWSLSNFLRSDTHYYRWQFARAVTVAAGRGDLSVLTWIFEHFSGCVGPVETVEAAAANGHLAVLKYLDAVGGGRAYSNDRAPDVPLEWNGPGNYVCWGGKSMQKAVENGHADVARWLYSNTPYEPVYGEIDLVICGALKLGDVELAQLFMPPGRNLFDYAFDCPHPDVIELMLEGGHLERNQNASAIAIVSLAAHGRLDLLERVAKIYTPPPTDDIIWLDHWRQAMVEAIKRDDLPLLQWLVQLPSGRMLLENKTLGDQASRMLGLAASNGCVEIMQFLHEEGIADGYEDALVKGVRSGHLHAVKWLLPRVKRPTNENLMDEAAKSEGCSFKAIEAAISNGHLQVAFWLRGHYPHHFPAMVGKSISSDKTLEVLLFLHVHYPHVFTIWFRARIQRPLVSTSRTESGGLVVQWLETHHPDYDISDL
;
A
#
# COMPACT_ATOMS: atom_id res chain seq x y z
N MET A 1 -5.56 -34.18 -33.27
CA MET A 1 -5.77 -34.38 -31.82
C MET A 1 -7.25 -34.54 -31.60
N GLY A 2 -7.66 -35.50 -30.77
CA GLY A 2 -9.06 -35.79 -30.49
C GLY A 2 -9.74 -34.64 -29.73
N PRO A 3 -11.07 -34.67 -29.60
CA PRO A 3 -11.79 -33.67 -28.84
C PRO A 3 -11.34 -33.63 -27.37
N VAL A 4 -11.24 -32.43 -26.80
CA VAL A 4 -10.84 -32.24 -25.40
C VAL A 4 -11.93 -32.76 -24.47
N GLU A 5 -11.59 -33.74 -23.63
CA GLU A 5 -12.51 -34.37 -22.69
C GLU A 5 -12.02 -34.18 -21.24
N LEU A 6 -12.88 -33.68 -20.36
CA LEU A 6 -12.57 -33.57 -18.94
C LEU A 6 -12.48 -34.96 -18.32
N ARG A 7 -11.47 -35.20 -17.47
CA ARG A 7 -11.31 -36.48 -16.77
C ARG A 7 -12.54 -36.90 -15.96
N VAL A 8 -13.26 -35.94 -15.38
CA VAL A 8 -14.52 -36.21 -14.66
C VAL A 8 -15.63 -36.67 -15.59
N VAL A 9 -15.70 -36.13 -16.81
CA VAL A 9 -16.68 -36.52 -17.83
C VAL A 9 -16.34 -37.90 -18.37
N ALA A 10 -15.07 -38.15 -18.73
CA ALA A 10 -14.59 -39.46 -19.15
C ALA A 10 -14.87 -40.54 -18.09
N PHE A 11 -14.63 -40.23 -16.81
CA PHE A 11 -14.91 -41.14 -15.70
C PHE A 11 -16.41 -41.47 -15.57
N VAL A 12 -17.27 -40.45 -15.65
CA VAL A 12 -18.73 -40.66 -15.55
C VAL A 12 -19.25 -41.45 -16.75
N LEU A 13 -18.80 -41.13 -17.97
CA LEU A 13 -19.20 -41.83 -19.18
C LEU A 13 -18.71 -43.28 -19.22
N GLN A 14 -17.51 -43.56 -18.69
CA GLN A 14 -17.00 -44.93 -18.55
C GLN A 14 -17.91 -45.83 -17.69
N HIS A 15 -18.61 -45.26 -16.71
CA HIS A 15 -19.53 -45.98 -15.82
C HIS A 15 -20.99 -45.94 -16.30
N GLN A 16 -21.27 -45.32 -17.45
CA GLN A 16 -22.62 -45.20 -18.04
C GLN A 16 -22.60 -45.60 -19.53
N PRO A 17 -22.41 -46.90 -19.84
CA PRO A 17 -22.19 -47.39 -21.21
C PRO A 17 -23.36 -47.15 -22.17
N TYR A 18 -24.58 -46.95 -21.65
CA TYR A 18 -25.75 -46.56 -22.47
C TYR A 18 -25.72 -45.10 -22.94
N ILE A 19 -25.02 -44.23 -22.21
CA ILE A 19 -24.91 -42.79 -22.49
C ILE A 19 -23.65 -42.51 -23.31
N ALA A 20 -22.57 -43.27 -23.11
CA ALA A 20 -21.29 -43.14 -23.82
C ALA A 20 -21.31 -43.60 -25.30
N ALA A 21 -22.48 -43.93 -25.87
CA ALA A 21 -22.60 -44.46 -27.23
C ALA A 21 -22.21 -43.45 -28.35
N PRO A 22 -22.41 -42.13 -28.22
CA PRO A 22 -21.90 -41.15 -29.18
C PRO A 22 -20.47 -40.73 -28.81
N GLU A 23 -19.52 -40.92 -29.73
CA GLU A 23 -18.11 -40.51 -29.55
C GLU A 23 -17.95 -38.99 -29.28
N GLU A 24 -18.92 -38.17 -29.69
CA GLU A 24 -18.91 -36.71 -29.53
C GLU A 24 -19.50 -36.22 -28.19
N LEU A 25 -20.28 -37.07 -27.48
CA LEU A 25 -21.03 -36.64 -26.29
C LEU A 25 -20.10 -36.22 -25.14
N GLY A 26 -18.98 -36.93 -24.96
CA GLY A 26 -17.96 -36.58 -23.98
C GLY A 26 -17.37 -35.20 -24.23
N SER A 27 -17.10 -34.86 -25.49
CA SER A 27 -16.63 -33.53 -25.89
C SER A 27 -17.65 -32.44 -25.61
N ASP A 28 -18.93 -32.69 -25.89
CA ASP A 28 -19.98 -31.69 -25.74
C ASP A 28 -20.27 -31.38 -24.26
N ILE A 29 -20.35 -32.41 -23.41
CA ILE A 29 -20.48 -32.24 -21.97
C ILE A 29 -19.25 -31.53 -21.41
N SER A 30 -18.06 -31.91 -21.89
CA SER A 30 -16.78 -31.30 -21.52
C SER A 30 -16.71 -29.82 -21.94
N ARG A 31 -17.25 -29.45 -23.10
CA ARG A 31 -17.35 -28.06 -23.59
C ARG A 31 -18.35 -27.24 -22.76
N LEU A 32 -19.40 -27.87 -22.25
CA LEU A 32 -20.40 -27.22 -21.38
C LEU A 32 -19.87 -26.98 -19.96
N LEU A 33 -19.18 -27.96 -19.38
CA LEU A 33 -18.67 -27.91 -18.00
C LEU A 33 -17.28 -27.26 -17.90
N GLY A 34 -16.56 -27.19 -19.02
CA GLY A 34 -15.20 -26.69 -19.09
C GLY A 34 -15.08 -25.18 -18.86
N PRO A 35 -13.84 -24.65 -18.94
CA PRO A 35 -13.57 -23.23 -18.84
C PRO A 35 -14.42 -22.41 -19.82
N SER A 36 -14.87 -21.23 -19.38
CA SER A 36 -15.65 -20.32 -20.23
C SER A 36 -14.91 -20.05 -21.55
N SER A 37 -15.62 -20.15 -22.67
CA SER A 37 -15.10 -19.81 -24.00
C SER A 37 -14.78 -18.31 -24.16
N ASN A 38 -15.16 -17.51 -23.16
CA ASN A 38 -14.82 -16.09 -23.02
C ASN A 38 -13.78 -15.83 -21.93
N LEU A 39 -13.12 -16.85 -21.40
CA LEU A 39 -11.91 -16.67 -20.59
C LEU A 39 -10.75 -16.34 -21.53
N SER A 40 -10.14 -15.16 -21.36
CA SER A 40 -9.00 -14.78 -22.18
C SER A 40 -7.77 -15.62 -21.83
N LEU A 41 -6.88 -15.86 -22.80
CA LEU A 41 -5.64 -16.60 -22.56
C LEU A 41 -4.76 -15.90 -21.50
N SER A 42 -4.71 -14.57 -21.53
CA SER A 42 -3.98 -13.79 -20.51
C SER A 42 -4.56 -13.93 -19.10
N ASP A 43 -5.88 -14.03 -18.95
CA ASP A 43 -6.48 -14.26 -17.63
C ASP A 43 -6.20 -15.68 -17.15
N ALA A 44 -6.25 -16.66 -18.07
CA ALA A 44 -5.90 -18.04 -17.77
C ALA A 44 -4.45 -18.21 -17.27
N CYS A 45 -3.52 -17.36 -17.74
CA CYS A 45 -2.13 -17.36 -17.27
C CYS A 45 -1.99 -17.04 -15.77
N HIS A 46 -2.97 -16.38 -15.14
CA HIS A 46 -2.94 -16.14 -13.69
C HIS A 46 -3.12 -17.42 -12.86
N PHE A 47 -3.57 -18.52 -13.46
CA PHE A 47 -3.74 -19.80 -12.76
C PHE A 47 -2.50 -20.71 -12.87
N GLY A 48 -1.54 -20.39 -13.74
CA GLY A 48 -0.32 -21.22 -13.93
C GLY A 48 -0.58 -22.63 -14.49
N SER A 49 -1.77 -22.88 -15.05
CA SER A 49 -2.20 -24.22 -15.49
C SER A 49 -2.01 -24.41 -16.99
N ILE A 50 -1.01 -25.22 -17.39
CA ILE A 50 -0.77 -25.56 -18.80
C ILE A 50 -1.97 -26.27 -19.42
N LEU A 51 -2.63 -27.17 -18.68
CA LEU A 51 -3.83 -27.87 -19.15
C LEU A 51 -4.98 -26.91 -19.50
N LEU A 52 -5.10 -25.79 -18.77
CA LEU A 52 -6.08 -24.76 -19.08
C LEU A 52 -5.72 -24.00 -20.36
N LEU A 53 -4.43 -23.74 -20.58
CA LEU A 53 -3.94 -23.07 -21.78
C LEU A 53 -4.09 -23.97 -23.01
N ASP A 54 -3.74 -25.26 -22.91
CA ASP A 54 -3.98 -26.28 -23.95
C ASP A 54 -5.47 -26.31 -24.33
N TRP A 55 -6.36 -26.31 -23.33
CA TRP A 55 -7.81 -26.29 -23.57
C TRP A 55 -8.26 -25.06 -24.38
N ILE A 56 -7.84 -23.85 -23.96
CA ILE A 56 -8.19 -22.60 -24.64
C ILE A 56 -7.60 -22.60 -26.06
N TRP A 57 -6.40 -23.13 -26.23
CA TRP A 57 -5.72 -23.21 -27.52
C TRP A 57 -6.39 -24.19 -28.48
N GLU A 58 -6.69 -25.41 -28.03
CA GLU A 58 -7.33 -26.46 -28.82
C GLU A 58 -8.76 -26.09 -29.20
N SER A 59 -9.48 -25.38 -28.33
CA SER A 59 -10.84 -24.88 -28.60
C SER A 59 -10.91 -23.69 -29.56
N SER A 60 -9.77 -23.05 -29.86
CA SER A 60 -9.71 -21.95 -30.82
C SER A 60 -9.67 -22.46 -32.26
N CYS A 61 -10.17 -21.72 -33.25
CA CYS A 61 -10.07 -22.13 -34.66
C CYS A 61 -8.81 -21.54 -35.32
N SER A 62 -8.17 -22.27 -36.23
CA SER A 62 -6.88 -21.89 -36.84
C SER A 62 -6.99 -20.85 -37.96
N SER A 63 -8.18 -20.56 -38.48
CA SER A 63 -8.38 -19.54 -39.51
C SER A 63 -9.82 -19.04 -39.53
N ALA A 64 -10.02 -17.83 -40.03
CA ALA A 64 -11.36 -17.22 -40.16
C ALA A 64 -12.32 -18.05 -41.03
N ALA A 65 -11.81 -18.88 -41.96
CA ALA A 65 -12.60 -19.73 -42.83
C ALA A 65 -13.25 -20.94 -42.12
N VAL A 66 -12.64 -21.41 -41.03
CA VAL A 66 -13.10 -22.57 -40.23
C VAL A 66 -13.84 -22.09 -38.96
N ARG A 67 -14.05 -20.78 -38.83
CA ARG A 67 -14.62 -20.16 -37.64
C ARG A 67 -16.11 -20.50 -37.52
N ALA A 68 -16.50 -21.01 -36.36
CA ALA A 68 -17.91 -21.22 -36.05
C ALA A 68 -18.68 -19.89 -36.03
N ASN A 69 -19.97 -19.91 -36.40
CA ASN A 69 -20.83 -18.72 -36.42
C ASN A 69 -21.11 -18.13 -35.02
N ALA A 70 -20.71 -18.81 -33.95
CA ALA A 70 -20.86 -18.33 -32.57
C ALA A 70 -19.70 -17.44 -32.14
N TRP A 71 -20.02 -16.35 -31.42
CA TRP A 71 -19.03 -15.44 -30.86
C TRP A 71 -18.43 -16.00 -29.56
N SER A 72 -17.10 -16.12 -29.50
CA SER A 72 -16.37 -16.35 -28.25
C SER A 72 -14.90 -15.94 -28.37
N LEU A 73 -14.24 -15.55 -27.27
CA LEU A 73 -12.83 -15.15 -27.31
C LEU A 73 -11.89 -16.28 -27.77
N SER A 74 -12.11 -17.52 -27.30
CA SER A 74 -11.34 -18.67 -27.79
C SER A 74 -11.46 -18.81 -29.32
N ASN A 75 -12.64 -18.59 -29.90
CA ASN A 75 -12.83 -18.72 -31.35
C ASN A 75 -12.00 -17.72 -32.17
N PHE A 76 -11.67 -16.55 -31.60
CA PHE A 76 -10.87 -15.52 -32.28
C PHE A 76 -9.36 -15.64 -32.00
N LEU A 77 -8.95 -16.39 -30.98
CA LEU A 77 -7.55 -16.46 -30.53
C LEU A 77 -6.54 -16.72 -31.65
N ARG A 78 -6.78 -17.74 -32.48
CA ARG A 78 -5.88 -18.13 -33.60
C ARG A 78 -6.39 -17.71 -34.98
N SER A 79 -7.62 -17.20 -35.08
CA SER A 79 -8.23 -16.84 -36.35
C SER A 79 -8.15 -15.34 -36.68
N ASP A 80 -7.97 -14.49 -35.67
CA ASP A 80 -7.79 -13.05 -35.82
C ASP A 80 -6.35 -12.65 -35.46
N THR A 81 -5.65 -12.04 -36.41
CA THR A 81 -4.23 -11.68 -36.26
C THR A 81 -3.98 -10.62 -35.20
N HIS A 82 -4.90 -9.68 -34.99
CA HIS A 82 -4.75 -8.61 -34.01
C HIS A 82 -4.98 -9.16 -32.60
N TYR A 83 -6.04 -9.94 -32.42
CA TYR A 83 -6.34 -10.55 -31.14
C TYR A 83 -5.28 -11.58 -30.73
N TYR A 84 -4.75 -12.37 -31.68
CA TYR A 84 -3.61 -13.26 -31.47
C TYR A 84 -2.39 -12.53 -30.90
N ARG A 85 -1.97 -11.44 -31.54
CA ARG A 85 -0.82 -10.62 -31.09
C ARG A 85 -1.09 -9.94 -29.74
N TRP A 86 -2.31 -9.45 -29.52
CA TRP A 86 -2.70 -8.82 -28.26
C TRP A 86 -2.68 -9.80 -27.08
N GLN A 87 -3.20 -11.01 -27.29
CA GLN A 87 -3.19 -12.07 -26.28
C GLN A 87 -1.77 -12.51 -25.94
N PHE A 88 -0.89 -12.64 -26.94
CA PHE A 88 0.53 -12.91 -26.68
C PHE A 88 1.14 -11.86 -25.76
N ALA A 89 1.01 -10.57 -26.12
CA ALA A 89 1.61 -9.46 -25.38
C ALA A 89 1.16 -9.41 -23.90
N ARG A 90 -0.13 -9.71 -23.64
CA ARG A 90 -0.65 -9.75 -22.26
C ARG A 90 -0.27 -11.01 -21.52
N ALA A 91 -0.39 -12.18 -22.16
CA ALA A 91 -0.09 -13.47 -21.55
C ALA A 91 1.38 -13.56 -21.13
N VAL A 92 2.30 -13.11 -22.00
CA VAL A 92 3.73 -13.11 -21.70
C VAL A 92 4.06 -12.16 -20.54
N THR A 93 3.43 -10.99 -20.46
CA THR A 93 3.61 -10.04 -19.35
C THR A 93 3.13 -10.62 -18.02
N VAL A 94 1.95 -11.26 -18.00
CA VAL A 94 1.41 -11.91 -16.79
C VAL A 94 2.31 -13.06 -16.33
N ALA A 95 2.70 -13.94 -17.25
CA ALA A 95 3.56 -15.08 -16.92
C ALA A 95 4.95 -14.63 -16.44
N ALA A 96 5.51 -13.58 -17.05
CA ALA A 96 6.78 -13.00 -16.64
C ALA A 96 6.71 -12.36 -15.25
N GLY A 97 5.65 -11.61 -14.94
CA GLY A 97 5.44 -11.01 -13.62
C GLY A 97 5.16 -12.03 -12.51
N ARG A 98 4.78 -13.26 -12.83
CA ARG A 98 4.57 -14.35 -11.88
C ARG A 98 5.81 -15.24 -11.68
N GLY A 99 6.79 -15.16 -12.58
CA GLY A 99 7.93 -16.06 -12.55
C GLY A 99 7.65 -17.45 -13.15
N ASP A 100 6.52 -17.62 -13.84
CA ASP A 100 6.05 -18.93 -14.32
C ASP A 100 6.74 -19.34 -15.64
N LEU A 101 7.96 -19.88 -15.52
CA LEU A 101 8.75 -20.33 -16.67
C LEU A 101 8.02 -21.35 -17.56
N SER A 102 7.28 -22.30 -16.98
CA SER A 102 6.55 -23.32 -17.74
C SER A 102 5.45 -22.71 -18.62
N VAL A 103 4.78 -21.67 -18.13
CA VAL A 103 3.76 -20.95 -18.90
C VAL A 103 4.42 -20.12 -20.00
N LEU A 104 5.55 -19.47 -19.69
CA LEU A 104 6.32 -18.75 -20.69
C LEU A 104 6.82 -19.67 -21.80
N THR A 105 7.41 -20.82 -21.49
CA THR A 105 7.85 -21.81 -22.50
C THR A 105 6.69 -22.22 -23.39
N TRP A 106 5.54 -22.52 -22.79
CA TRP A 106 4.33 -22.86 -23.54
C TRP A 106 3.90 -21.73 -24.48
N ILE A 107 3.86 -20.47 -24.01
CA ILE A 107 3.48 -19.31 -24.84
C ILE A 107 4.42 -19.18 -26.03
N PHE A 108 5.74 -19.30 -25.83
CA PHE A 108 6.72 -19.15 -26.91
C PHE A 108 6.73 -20.30 -27.91
N GLU A 109 6.31 -21.51 -27.51
CA GLU A 109 6.15 -22.66 -28.42
C GLU A 109 4.90 -22.56 -29.29
N HIS A 110 3.83 -21.97 -28.77
CA HIS A 110 2.52 -21.92 -29.43
C HIS A 110 2.34 -20.66 -30.29
N PHE A 111 2.93 -19.54 -29.88
CA PHE A 111 2.86 -18.29 -30.65
C PHE A 111 4.04 -18.14 -31.62
N SER A 112 3.83 -17.44 -32.74
CA SER A 112 4.89 -17.11 -33.70
C SER A 112 4.64 -15.74 -34.33
N GLY A 113 5.71 -14.98 -34.60
CA GLY A 113 5.59 -13.66 -35.22
C GLY A 113 4.96 -12.60 -34.30
N CYS A 114 5.03 -12.79 -32.98
CA CYS A 114 4.48 -11.85 -32.01
C CYS A 114 5.58 -11.03 -31.32
N VAL A 115 5.18 -9.85 -30.81
CA VAL A 115 6.04 -8.93 -30.06
C VAL A 115 5.54 -8.82 -28.62
N GLY A 116 6.43 -9.11 -27.68
CA GLY A 116 6.23 -8.93 -26.25
C GLY A 116 6.62 -7.50 -25.87
N PRO A 117 5.78 -6.78 -25.11
CA PRO A 117 6.01 -5.37 -24.78
C PRO A 117 7.10 -5.23 -23.70
N VAL A 118 7.63 -4.01 -23.51
CA VAL A 118 8.69 -3.72 -22.51
C VAL A 118 8.22 -4.04 -21.09
N GLU A 119 6.92 -3.88 -20.85
CA GLU A 119 6.22 -4.21 -19.61
C GLU A 119 6.45 -5.67 -19.18
N THR A 120 6.74 -6.58 -20.11
CA THR A 120 7.09 -7.97 -19.79
C THR A 120 8.38 -8.06 -18.99
N VAL A 121 9.42 -7.36 -19.44
CA VAL A 121 10.73 -7.31 -18.76
C VAL A 121 10.60 -6.53 -17.45
N GLU A 122 9.88 -5.41 -17.47
CA GLU A 122 9.63 -4.60 -16.28
C GLU A 122 8.88 -5.37 -15.18
N ALA A 123 7.88 -6.18 -15.54
CA ALA A 123 7.12 -6.99 -14.58
C ALA A 123 7.98 -8.11 -13.98
N ALA A 124 8.79 -8.80 -14.79
CA ALA A 124 9.74 -9.79 -14.26
C ALA A 124 10.79 -9.14 -13.35
N ALA A 125 11.27 -7.94 -13.71
CA ALA A 125 12.28 -7.21 -12.95
C ALA A 125 11.73 -6.68 -11.61
N ALA A 126 10.53 -6.11 -11.61
CA ALA A 126 9.85 -5.60 -10.42
C ALA A 126 9.55 -6.69 -9.37
N ASN A 127 9.39 -7.94 -9.79
CA ASN A 127 9.10 -9.07 -8.92
C ASN A 127 10.31 -10.00 -8.67
N GLY A 128 11.51 -9.62 -9.14
CA GLY A 128 12.74 -10.35 -8.82
C GLY A 128 12.93 -11.67 -9.59
N HIS A 129 12.26 -11.84 -10.74
CA HIS A 129 12.28 -13.10 -11.48
C HIS A 129 13.46 -13.20 -12.45
N LEU A 130 14.67 -13.31 -11.89
CA LEU A 130 15.92 -13.42 -12.66
C LEU A 130 15.94 -14.59 -13.65
N ALA A 131 15.35 -15.73 -13.28
CA ALA A 131 15.30 -16.90 -14.16
C ALA A 131 14.44 -16.66 -15.42
N VAL A 132 13.34 -15.91 -15.27
CA VAL A 132 12.50 -15.46 -16.41
C VAL A 132 13.30 -14.54 -17.31
N LEU A 133 14.00 -13.56 -16.76
CA LEU A 133 14.80 -12.63 -17.56
C LEU A 133 15.89 -13.35 -18.37
N LYS A 134 16.59 -14.31 -17.74
CA LYS A 134 17.55 -15.17 -18.45
C LYS A 134 16.91 -15.99 -19.56
N TYR A 135 15.71 -16.52 -19.33
CA TYR A 135 14.96 -17.25 -20.34
C TYR A 135 14.56 -16.35 -21.51
N LEU A 136 14.02 -15.15 -21.24
CA LEU A 136 13.64 -14.19 -22.27
C LEU A 136 14.85 -13.72 -23.09
N ASP A 137 16.03 -13.58 -22.47
CA ASP A 137 17.28 -13.22 -23.17
C ASP A 137 17.78 -14.36 -24.07
N ALA A 138 17.60 -15.62 -23.65
CA ALA A 138 17.95 -16.79 -24.45
C ALA A 138 17.01 -17.01 -25.66
N VAL A 139 15.73 -16.67 -25.52
CA VAL A 139 14.70 -16.92 -26.56
C VAL A 139 14.50 -15.74 -27.51
N GLY A 140 14.85 -14.52 -27.10
CA GLY A 140 14.79 -13.32 -27.95
C GLY A 140 15.80 -13.40 -29.10
N GLY A 141 15.34 -13.82 -30.27
CA GLY A 141 16.15 -13.88 -31.50
C GLY A 141 16.60 -12.49 -31.96
N GLY A 142 17.76 -12.04 -31.50
CA GLY A 142 18.42 -10.82 -31.99
C GLY A 142 17.88 -9.54 -31.36
N ARG A 143 18.75 -8.84 -30.63
CA ARG A 143 18.45 -7.59 -29.95
C ARG A 143 18.35 -6.43 -30.97
N ALA A 144 17.21 -5.75 -31.06
CA ALA A 144 17.13 -4.44 -31.73
C ALA A 144 17.08 -3.35 -30.63
N TYR A 145 18.20 -2.70 -30.40
CA TYR A 145 18.33 -1.56 -29.49
C TYR A 145 17.88 -0.30 -30.23
N SER A 146 16.89 0.44 -29.72
CA SER A 146 16.70 1.84 -30.10
C SER A 146 17.28 2.73 -29.01
N ASN A 147 18.15 3.65 -29.41
CA ASN A 147 18.74 4.68 -28.56
C ASN A 147 17.83 5.90 -28.37
N ASP A 148 16.60 5.87 -28.88
CA ASP A 148 15.63 6.94 -28.76
C ASP A 148 14.26 6.38 -28.41
N ARG A 149 13.54 7.11 -27.56
CA ARG A 149 12.16 6.91 -27.08
C ARG A 149 11.39 5.78 -27.76
N ALA A 150 11.20 4.68 -27.01
CA ALA A 150 10.56 3.45 -27.47
C ALA A 150 11.31 2.84 -28.67
N PRO A 151 11.46 1.51 -28.76
CA PRO A 151 11.70 0.94 -30.07
C PRO A 151 10.64 1.54 -31.00
N ASP A 152 11.04 1.99 -32.19
CA ASP A 152 10.15 1.89 -33.33
C ASP A 152 9.75 0.41 -33.34
N VAL A 153 8.68 0.09 -32.59
CA VAL A 153 8.08 -1.22 -32.55
C VAL A 153 7.83 -1.44 -34.02
N PRO A 154 8.47 -2.43 -34.68
CA PRO A 154 8.06 -2.76 -36.02
C PRO A 154 6.57 -3.01 -35.88
N LEU A 155 5.73 -2.15 -36.47
CA LEU A 155 4.26 -2.30 -36.41
C LEU A 155 3.88 -3.75 -36.77
N GLU A 156 4.75 -4.42 -37.52
CA GLU A 156 4.74 -5.83 -37.83
C GLU A 156 6.16 -6.42 -37.72
N TRP A 157 6.41 -7.26 -36.70
CA TRP A 157 7.60 -8.12 -36.67
C TRP A 157 7.41 -9.25 -37.69
N ASN A 158 8.25 -9.24 -38.74
CA ASN A 158 8.26 -10.26 -39.81
C ASN A 158 9.50 -11.17 -39.74
N GLY A 159 10.22 -11.15 -38.61
CA GLY A 159 11.36 -12.03 -38.36
C GLY A 159 10.96 -13.44 -37.87
N PRO A 160 11.89 -14.40 -37.88
CA PRO A 160 11.61 -15.74 -37.36
C PRO A 160 11.37 -15.72 -35.84
N GLY A 161 10.31 -16.39 -35.39
CA GLY A 161 9.99 -16.56 -33.97
C GLY A 161 9.26 -15.38 -33.31
N ASN A 162 9.20 -15.40 -31.99
CA ASN A 162 8.65 -14.30 -31.18
C ASN A 162 9.76 -13.38 -30.70
N TYR A 163 9.43 -12.10 -30.53
CA TYR A 163 10.33 -11.05 -30.12
C TYR A 163 9.87 -10.46 -28.78
N VAL A 164 10.79 -9.99 -27.94
CA VAL A 164 10.48 -9.28 -26.68
C VAL A 164 11.24 -7.96 -26.68
N CYS A 165 10.54 -6.86 -26.43
CA CYS A 165 11.15 -5.55 -26.29
C CYS A 165 11.87 -5.45 -24.94
N TRP A 166 13.17 -5.16 -24.99
CA TRP A 166 13.98 -4.86 -23.82
C TRP A 166 14.18 -3.34 -23.69
N GLY A 167 14.28 -2.85 -22.45
CA GLY A 167 14.47 -1.43 -22.14
C GLY A 167 13.50 -0.96 -21.06
N GLY A 168 13.10 0.31 -21.16
CA GLY A 168 12.19 0.96 -20.21
C GLY A 168 12.82 1.13 -18.83
N LYS A 169 11.99 1.14 -17.78
CA LYS A 169 12.40 1.34 -16.38
C LYS A 169 12.65 0.02 -15.66
N SER A 170 13.08 -1.02 -16.38
CA SER A 170 13.23 -2.37 -15.83
C SER A 170 14.24 -2.42 -14.69
N MET A 171 15.37 -1.73 -14.84
CA MET A 171 16.40 -1.65 -13.80
C MET A 171 15.93 -0.81 -12.60
N GLN A 172 15.31 0.34 -12.85
CA GLN A 172 14.70 1.17 -11.81
C GLN A 172 13.68 0.37 -10.98
N LYS A 173 12.77 -0.37 -11.63
CA LYS A 173 11.76 -1.18 -10.96
C LYS A 173 12.36 -2.33 -10.14
N ALA A 174 13.45 -2.95 -10.62
CA ALA A 174 14.16 -3.95 -9.83
C ALA A 174 14.73 -3.34 -8.55
N VAL A 175 15.36 -2.17 -8.65
CA VAL A 175 15.94 -1.46 -7.50
C VAL A 175 14.86 -0.99 -6.54
N GLU A 176 13.80 -0.34 -7.00
CA GLU A 176 12.71 0.15 -6.12
C GLU A 176 12.03 -0.96 -5.30
N ASN A 177 12.06 -2.20 -5.78
CA ASN A 177 11.48 -3.37 -5.11
C ASN A 177 12.53 -4.24 -4.38
N GLY A 178 13.80 -3.83 -4.32
CA GLY A 178 14.83 -4.55 -3.55
C GLY A 178 15.48 -5.74 -4.26
N HIS A 179 15.40 -5.82 -5.59
CA HIS A 179 15.96 -6.91 -6.39
C HIS A 179 17.33 -6.52 -6.98
N ALA A 180 18.32 -6.35 -6.10
CA ALA A 180 19.69 -5.95 -6.46
C ALA A 180 20.40 -6.95 -7.39
N ASP A 181 20.11 -8.24 -7.26
CA ASP A 181 20.64 -9.30 -8.12
C ASP A 181 20.13 -9.19 -9.56
N VAL A 182 18.84 -8.86 -9.72
CA VAL A 182 18.23 -8.55 -11.02
C VAL A 182 18.82 -7.27 -11.61
N ALA A 183 18.95 -6.21 -10.82
CA ALA A 183 19.55 -4.95 -11.29
C ALA A 183 20.99 -5.16 -11.79
N ARG A 184 21.82 -5.91 -11.04
CA ARG A 184 23.19 -6.28 -11.45
C ARG A 184 23.21 -7.10 -12.75
N TRP A 185 22.32 -8.08 -12.84
CA TRP A 185 22.25 -8.92 -14.03
C TRP A 185 21.80 -8.12 -15.25
N LEU A 186 20.76 -7.28 -15.12
CA LEU A 186 20.30 -6.39 -16.18
C LEU A 186 21.45 -5.50 -16.63
N TYR A 187 22.14 -4.81 -15.72
CA TYR A 187 23.28 -3.96 -16.08
C TYR A 187 24.40 -4.69 -16.83
N SER A 188 24.75 -5.89 -16.39
CA SER A 188 25.85 -6.66 -16.99
C SER A 188 25.47 -7.28 -18.34
N ASN A 189 24.18 -7.50 -18.61
CA ASN A 189 23.71 -8.27 -19.76
C ASN A 189 22.88 -7.45 -20.75
N THR A 190 22.42 -6.24 -20.38
CA THR A 190 21.77 -5.29 -21.28
C THR A 190 22.76 -4.22 -21.73
N PRO A 191 23.14 -4.16 -23.02
CA PRO A 191 24.08 -3.19 -23.59
C PRO A 191 23.38 -1.85 -23.88
N TYR A 192 22.33 -1.52 -23.11
CA TYR A 192 21.69 -0.23 -23.19
C TYR A 192 22.59 0.78 -22.48
N GLU A 193 22.97 1.85 -23.18
CA GLU A 193 23.48 3.04 -22.51
C GLU A 193 22.31 3.62 -21.71
N PRO A 194 22.37 3.62 -20.37
CA PRO A 194 21.28 4.14 -19.56
C PRO A 194 21.00 5.59 -19.98
N VAL A 195 19.72 5.95 -20.12
CA VAL A 195 19.37 7.36 -20.39
C VAL A 195 19.97 8.21 -19.28
N TYR A 196 20.50 9.39 -19.62
CA TYR A 196 20.86 10.40 -18.64
C TYR A 196 19.71 10.58 -17.62
N GLY A 197 19.95 10.24 -16.36
CA GLY A 197 18.98 10.27 -15.26
C GLY A 197 18.48 8.89 -14.78
N GLU A 198 18.54 7.83 -15.60
CA GLU A 198 18.14 6.48 -15.15
C GLU A 198 19.17 5.90 -14.17
N ILE A 199 20.46 6.09 -14.45
CA ILE A 199 21.56 5.71 -13.53
C ILE A 199 21.41 6.45 -12.20
N ASP A 200 21.10 7.74 -12.25
CA ASP A 200 20.93 8.56 -11.05
C ASP A 200 19.79 8.03 -10.18
N LEU A 201 18.67 7.61 -10.79
CA LEU A 201 17.55 6.97 -10.10
C LEU A 201 17.93 5.59 -9.52
N VAL A 202 18.72 4.80 -10.26
CA VAL A 202 19.24 3.50 -9.81
C VAL A 202 20.17 3.66 -8.61
N ILE A 203 21.10 4.62 -8.65
CA ILE A 203 22.00 4.93 -7.52
C ILE A 203 21.18 5.39 -6.32
N CYS A 204 20.28 6.38 -6.50
CA CYS A 204 19.41 6.86 -5.44
C CYS A 204 18.53 5.75 -4.83
N GLY A 205 17.97 4.87 -5.66
CA GLY A 205 17.17 3.73 -5.22
C GLY A 205 17.98 2.71 -4.43
N ALA A 206 19.20 2.38 -4.90
CA ALA A 206 20.10 1.47 -4.22
C ALA A 206 20.52 2.01 -2.85
N LEU A 207 20.86 3.30 -2.78
CA LEU A 207 21.17 3.98 -1.52
C LEU A 207 19.98 3.97 -0.55
N LYS A 208 18.76 4.24 -1.02
CA LYS A 208 17.54 4.17 -0.19
C LYS A 208 17.32 2.80 0.46
N LEU A 209 17.82 1.73 -0.16
CA LEU A 209 17.78 0.36 0.37
C LEU A 209 19.01 -0.02 1.20
N GLY A 210 20.01 0.86 1.29
CA GLY A 210 21.28 0.56 1.96
C GLY A 210 22.26 -0.27 1.13
N ASP A 211 21.97 -0.54 -0.15
CA ASP A 211 22.84 -1.31 -1.03
C ASP A 211 23.91 -0.41 -1.66
N VAL A 212 24.93 -0.11 -0.85
CA VAL A 212 26.06 0.75 -1.21
C VAL A 212 26.91 0.10 -2.30
N GLU A 213 27.06 -1.22 -2.29
CA GLU A 213 27.82 -1.95 -3.33
C GLU A 213 27.15 -1.81 -4.70
N LEU A 214 25.83 -1.97 -4.74
CA LEU A 214 25.05 -1.75 -5.96
C LEU A 214 25.17 -0.30 -6.41
N ALA A 215 24.99 0.66 -5.50
CA ALA A 215 25.13 2.08 -5.84
C ALA A 215 26.53 2.40 -6.42
N GLN A 216 27.60 1.86 -5.82
CA GLN A 216 28.97 2.01 -6.30
C GLN A 216 29.21 1.39 -7.67
N LEU A 217 28.57 0.26 -7.99
CA LEU A 217 28.68 -0.38 -9.30
C LEU A 217 28.20 0.54 -10.44
N PHE A 218 27.18 1.35 -10.18
CA PHE A 218 26.56 2.23 -11.17
C PHE A 218 27.16 3.64 -11.21
N MET A 219 28.18 3.94 -10.41
CA MET A 219 28.74 5.29 -10.31
C MET A 219 29.39 5.75 -11.62
N PRO A 220 28.97 6.91 -12.18
CA PRO A 220 29.65 7.50 -13.32
C PRO A 220 31.09 7.90 -12.96
N PRO A 221 32.05 7.79 -13.90
CA PRO A 221 33.44 8.16 -13.63
C PRO A 221 33.55 9.63 -13.24
N GLY A 222 34.23 9.89 -12.12
CA GLY A 222 34.44 11.24 -11.59
C GLY A 222 33.28 11.82 -10.77
N ARG A 223 32.15 11.10 -10.61
CA ARG A 223 31.07 11.47 -9.69
C ARG A 223 31.31 10.90 -8.30
N ASN A 224 30.78 11.58 -7.27
CA ASN A 224 30.86 11.12 -5.90
C ASN A 224 29.53 10.44 -5.49
N LEU A 225 29.61 9.28 -4.82
CA LEU A 225 28.45 8.55 -4.32
C LEU A 225 27.52 9.44 -3.48
N PHE A 226 28.11 10.32 -2.68
CA PHE A 226 27.37 11.17 -1.76
C PHE A 226 26.59 12.29 -2.46
N ASP A 227 26.87 12.58 -3.74
CA ASP A 227 26.05 13.49 -4.55
C ASP A 227 24.62 12.95 -4.73
N TYR A 228 24.44 11.64 -4.60
CA TYR A 228 23.18 10.91 -4.74
C TYR A 228 22.54 10.55 -3.39
N ALA A 229 23.25 10.77 -2.28
CA ALA A 229 22.85 10.30 -0.96
C ALA A 229 22.13 11.37 -0.10
N PHE A 230 22.03 12.61 -0.56
CA PHE A 230 21.56 13.74 0.26
C PHE A 230 20.16 13.56 0.88
N ASP A 231 19.26 12.91 0.15
CA ASP A 231 17.88 12.61 0.60
C ASP A 231 17.70 11.13 0.98
N CYS A 232 18.81 10.42 1.28
CA CYS A 232 18.77 9.00 1.59
C CYS A 232 18.26 8.77 3.02
N PRO A 233 17.17 8.00 3.21
CA PRO A 233 16.65 7.71 4.53
C PRO A 233 17.41 6.59 5.27
N HIS A 234 18.34 5.88 4.60
CA HIS A 234 18.94 4.66 5.14
C HIS A 234 20.05 4.96 6.15
N PRO A 235 19.98 4.45 7.40
CA PRO A 235 20.95 4.77 8.45
C PRO A 235 22.41 4.48 8.10
N ASP A 236 22.68 3.36 7.43
CA ASP A 236 24.06 2.97 7.08
C ASP A 236 24.67 3.91 6.03
N VAL A 237 23.85 4.44 5.12
CA VAL A 237 24.30 5.45 4.14
C VAL A 237 24.57 6.78 4.84
N ILE A 238 23.72 7.16 5.80
CA ILE A 238 23.92 8.36 6.61
C ILE A 238 25.20 8.25 7.46
N GLU A 239 25.49 7.08 8.02
CA GLU A 239 26.73 6.80 8.74
C GLU A 239 27.95 6.97 7.82
N LEU A 240 27.90 6.40 6.61
CA LEU A 240 28.95 6.60 5.59
C LEU A 240 29.11 8.07 5.20
N MET A 241 28.01 8.82 5.07
CA MET A 241 28.05 10.27 4.80
C MET A 241 28.70 11.05 5.93
N LEU A 242 28.47 10.63 7.17
CA LEU A 242 29.05 11.24 8.36
C LEU A 242 30.55 10.95 8.44
N GLU A 243 30.97 9.71 8.20
CA GLU A 243 32.38 9.31 8.17
C GLU A 243 33.16 9.98 7.03
N GLY A 244 32.49 10.21 5.89
CA GLY A 244 33.06 10.95 4.75
C GLY A 244 33.08 12.47 4.92
N GLY A 245 32.56 13.02 6.03
CA GLY A 245 32.48 14.48 6.26
C GLY A 245 31.56 15.22 5.28
N HIS A 246 30.64 14.52 4.61
CA HIS A 246 29.72 15.11 3.63
C HIS A 246 28.58 15.87 4.30
N LEU A 247 28.15 15.42 5.49
CA LEU A 247 27.15 16.11 6.30
C LEU A 247 27.67 17.46 6.81
N GLU A 248 28.96 17.57 7.15
CA GLU A 248 29.58 18.83 7.61
C GLU A 248 29.52 19.96 6.57
N ARG A 249 29.50 19.58 5.28
CA ARG A 249 29.51 20.54 4.16
C ARG A 249 28.12 20.98 3.74
N ASN A 250 27.07 20.26 4.16
CA ASN A 250 25.70 20.49 3.72
C ASN A 250 24.72 20.40 4.91
N GLN A 251 24.32 21.58 5.39
CA GLN A 251 23.37 21.74 6.49
C GLN A 251 22.00 21.16 6.18
N ASN A 252 21.50 21.28 4.95
CA ASN A 252 20.21 20.73 4.57
C ASN A 252 20.22 19.21 4.58
N ALA A 253 21.29 18.58 4.06
CA ALA A 253 21.46 17.13 4.12
C ALA A 253 21.54 16.62 5.57
N SER A 254 22.19 17.38 6.45
CA SER A 254 22.24 17.08 7.89
C SER A 254 20.87 17.18 8.55
N ALA A 255 20.07 18.19 8.19
CA ALA A 255 18.71 18.36 8.66
C ALA A 255 17.82 17.17 8.26
N ILE A 256 17.91 16.74 6.99
CA ILE A 256 17.19 15.58 6.46
C ILE A 256 17.63 14.29 7.17
N ALA A 257 18.95 14.11 7.32
CA ALA A 257 19.51 12.96 8.04
C ALA A 257 18.98 12.85 9.48
N ILE A 258 18.81 13.97 10.20
CA ILE A 258 18.24 13.97 11.55
C ILE A 258 16.82 13.38 11.58
N VAL A 259 15.97 13.71 10.60
CA VAL A 259 14.62 13.13 10.50
C VAL A 259 14.69 11.63 10.24
N SER A 260 15.52 11.21 9.28
CA SER A 260 15.67 9.82 8.90
C SER A 260 16.23 8.97 10.04
N LEU A 261 17.25 9.44 10.75
CA LEU A 261 17.83 8.74 11.90
C LEU A 261 16.84 8.66 13.07
N ALA A 262 16.04 9.71 13.30
CA ALA A 262 14.99 9.69 14.31
C ALA A 262 13.90 8.67 13.96
N ALA A 263 13.49 8.58 12.69
CA ALA A 263 12.53 7.57 12.20
C ALA A 263 13.03 6.13 12.42
N HIS A 264 14.35 5.90 12.40
CA HIS A 264 14.96 4.59 12.66
C HIS A 264 15.39 4.38 14.13
N GLY A 265 15.34 5.41 14.99
CA GLY A 265 15.76 5.34 16.39
C GLY A 265 17.27 5.24 16.60
N ARG A 266 18.09 5.72 15.65
CA ARG A 266 19.56 5.70 15.72
C ARG A 266 20.10 6.90 16.50
N LEU A 267 19.91 6.88 17.82
CA LEU A 267 20.36 7.94 18.73
C LEU A 267 21.89 8.15 18.69
N ASP A 268 22.64 7.07 18.50
CA ASP A 268 24.10 7.06 18.34
C ASP A 268 24.57 7.95 17.16
N LEU A 269 23.89 7.82 16.01
CA LEU A 269 24.20 8.62 14.83
C LEU A 269 23.68 10.05 14.96
N LEU A 270 22.50 10.23 15.58
CA LEU A 270 21.95 11.56 15.85
C LEU A 270 22.89 12.40 16.73
N GLU A 271 23.46 11.80 17.77
CA GLU A 271 24.46 12.46 18.62
C GLU A 271 25.69 12.90 17.83
N ARG A 272 26.13 12.10 16.86
CA ARG A 272 27.25 12.44 15.98
C ARG A 272 26.88 13.60 15.05
N VAL A 273 25.70 13.57 14.42
CA VAL A 273 25.24 14.66 13.51
C VAL A 273 25.04 15.97 14.27
N ALA A 274 24.46 15.94 15.47
CA ALA A 274 24.23 17.15 16.26
C ALA A 274 25.54 17.82 16.72
N LYS A 275 26.62 17.05 16.93
CA LYS A 275 27.94 17.59 17.29
C LYS A 275 28.62 18.35 16.15
N ILE A 276 28.24 18.10 14.89
CA ILE A 276 28.77 18.82 13.73
C ILE A 276 28.43 20.32 13.83
N TYR A 277 27.22 20.62 14.29
CA TYR A 277 26.68 21.98 14.33
C TYR A 277 26.68 22.52 15.75
N THR A 278 27.86 22.82 16.29
CA THR A 278 28.00 23.52 17.57
C THR A 278 28.63 24.90 17.36
N PRO A 279 27.87 26.01 17.49
CA PRO A 279 26.45 26.08 17.89
C PRO A 279 25.49 25.64 16.78
N PRO A 280 24.29 25.13 17.13
CA PRO A 280 23.32 24.69 16.14
C PRO A 280 22.76 25.88 15.34
N PRO A 281 22.41 25.68 14.06
CA PRO A 281 21.88 26.73 13.20
C PRO A 281 20.43 27.02 13.55
N THR A 282 20.23 27.69 14.68
CA THR A 282 18.92 28.04 15.21
C THR A 282 18.22 29.11 14.38
N ASP A 283 18.93 29.90 13.57
CA ASP A 283 18.29 30.90 12.72
C ASP A 283 17.72 30.33 11.40
N ASP A 284 17.96 29.04 11.12
CA ASP A 284 17.53 28.39 9.88
C ASP A 284 16.15 27.71 10.05
N ILE A 285 15.16 28.25 9.35
CA ILE A 285 13.78 27.75 9.36
C ILE A 285 13.69 26.30 8.85
N ILE A 286 14.48 25.93 7.85
CA ILE A 286 14.50 24.58 7.26
C ILE A 286 15.07 23.59 8.27
N TRP A 287 16.16 23.97 8.94
CA TRP A 287 16.75 23.15 10.02
C TRP A 287 15.73 22.89 11.13
N LEU A 288 15.05 23.93 11.60
CA LEU A 288 14.04 23.81 12.65
C LEU A 288 12.83 22.97 12.23
N ASP A 289 12.38 23.07 10.98
CA ASP A 289 11.27 22.23 10.50
C ASP A 289 11.65 20.76 10.49
N HIS A 290 12.86 20.41 10.03
CA HIS A 290 13.36 19.03 10.09
C HIS A 290 13.56 18.57 11.54
N TRP A 291 14.10 19.41 12.41
CA TRP A 291 14.23 19.09 13.83
C TRP A 291 12.86 18.80 14.47
N ARG A 292 11.84 19.59 14.11
CA ARG A 292 10.45 19.36 14.52
C ARG A 292 9.93 18.03 14.00
N GLN A 293 10.19 17.68 12.74
CA GLN A 293 9.80 16.37 12.20
C GLN A 293 10.50 15.22 12.93
N ALA A 294 11.77 15.36 13.29
CA ALA A 294 12.48 14.34 14.07
C ALA A 294 11.85 14.13 15.46
N MET A 295 11.41 15.20 16.14
CA MET A 295 10.66 15.09 17.40
C MET A 295 9.32 14.37 17.20
N VAL A 296 8.62 14.63 16.09
CA VAL A 296 7.39 13.92 15.72
C VAL A 296 7.64 12.43 15.48
N GLU A 297 8.72 12.07 14.79
CA GLU A 297 9.10 10.66 14.57
C GLU A 297 9.45 9.94 15.88
N ALA A 298 10.12 10.62 16.82
CA ALA A 298 10.35 10.07 18.16
C ALA A 298 9.04 9.74 18.91
N ILE A 299 8.03 10.61 18.81
CA ILE A 299 6.70 10.37 19.40
C ILE A 299 5.97 9.22 18.69
N LYS A 300 6.07 9.12 17.36
CA LYS A 300 5.49 7.99 16.60
C LYS A 300 6.06 6.64 17.01
N ARG A 301 7.34 6.62 17.40
CA ARG A 301 8.05 5.42 17.85
C ARG A 301 7.86 5.10 19.32
N ASP A 302 7.21 5.98 20.09
CA ASP A 302 7.16 5.91 21.55
C ASP A 302 8.57 5.90 22.20
N ASP A 303 9.51 6.62 21.59
CA ASP A 303 10.92 6.66 22.01
C ASP A 303 11.18 7.87 22.91
N LEU A 304 10.85 7.72 24.20
CA LEU A 304 11.04 8.77 25.21
C LEU A 304 12.51 9.23 25.33
N PRO A 305 13.53 8.35 25.40
CA PRO A 305 14.93 8.78 25.46
C PRO A 305 15.33 9.66 24.28
N LEU A 306 14.94 9.28 23.06
CA LEU A 306 15.21 10.07 21.86
C LEU A 306 14.51 11.44 21.93
N LEU A 307 13.24 11.47 22.33
CA LEU A 307 12.50 12.73 22.46
C LEU A 307 13.11 13.65 23.52
N GLN A 308 13.49 13.10 24.68
CA GLN A 308 14.18 13.85 25.74
C GLN A 308 15.45 14.47 25.19
N TRP A 309 16.27 13.69 24.49
CA TRP A 309 17.50 14.18 23.88
C TRP A 309 17.25 15.31 22.86
N LEU A 310 16.27 15.16 21.97
CA LEU A 310 15.90 16.18 20.97
C LEU A 310 15.39 17.49 21.59
N VAL A 311 14.64 17.39 22.69
CA VAL A 311 14.06 18.54 23.43
C VAL A 311 15.12 19.34 24.17
N GLN A 312 16.12 18.66 24.76
CA GLN A 312 17.16 19.31 25.57
C GLN A 312 18.14 20.14 24.73
N LEU A 313 18.27 19.84 23.43
CA LEU A 313 19.19 20.55 22.54
C LEU A 313 18.68 21.96 22.18
N PRO A 314 19.56 22.93 21.88
CA PRO A 314 19.16 24.33 21.65
C PRO A 314 18.15 24.49 20.51
N SER A 315 18.22 23.69 19.45
CA SER A 315 17.21 23.66 18.37
C SER A 315 15.84 23.22 18.87
N GLY A 316 15.78 22.20 19.74
CA GLY A 316 14.55 21.76 20.39
C GLY A 316 13.99 22.81 21.34
N ARG A 317 14.83 23.39 22.21
CA ARG A 317 14.42 24.46 23.14
C ARG A 317 13.87 25.68 22.40
N MET A 318 14.54 26.10 21.33
CA MET A 318 14.08 27.25 20.57
C MET A 318 12.76 26.99 19.84
N LEU A 319 12.54 25.78 19.32
CA LEU A 319 11.23 25.37 18.76
C LEU A 319 10.11 25.48 19.80
N LEU A 320 10.41 25.21 21.06
CA LEU A 320 9.45 25.23 22.17
C LEU A 320 9.22 26.64 22.74
N GLU A 321 10.23 27.51 22.69
CA GLU A 321 10.14 28.90 23.17
C GLU A 321 9.47 29.85 22.16
N ASN A 322 9.50 29.52 20.86
CA ASN A 322 8.97 30.37 19.82
C ASN A 322 7.44 30.36 19.78
N LYS A 323 6.82 31.37 20.41
CA LYS A 323 5.36 31.56 20.46
C LYS A 323 4.67 31.70 19.10
N THR A 324 5.38 32.10 18.03
CA THR A 324 4.79 32.13 16.66
C THR A 324 4.56 30.73 16.09
N LEU A 325 5.30 29.75 16.62
CA LEU A 325 5.11 28.32 16.42
C LEU A 325 4.27 27.70 17.57
N GLY A 326 3.49 28.50 18.32
CA GLY A 326 2.70 28.02 19.46
C GLY A 326 1.71 26.89 19.15
N ASP A 327 1.30 26.73 17.88
CA ASP A 327 0.54 25.57 17.43
C ASP A 327 1.31 24.23 17.49
N GLN A 328 2.64 24.26 17.68
CA GLN A 328 3.49 23.06 17.54
C GLN A 328 3.51 22.18 18.79
N ALA A 329 3.51 22.76 19.99
CA ALA A 329 3.42 21.98 21.23
C ALA A 329 2.07 21.24 21.32
N SER A 330 1.00 21.89 20.83
CA SER A 330 -0.35 21.32 20.93
C SER A 330 -0.49 20.09 20.02
N ARG A 331 0.23 20.14 18.89
CA ARG A 331 0.38 19.02 17.97
C ARG A 331 1.17 17.87 18.58
N MET A 332 2.19 18.13 19.41
CA MET A 332 2.99 17.08 20.07
C MET A 332 2.19 16.34 21.14
N LEU A 333 1.52 17.05 22.05
CA LEU A 333 0.68 16.42 23.08
C LEU A 333 -0.45 15.62 22.43
N GLY A 334 -1.09 16.18 21.40
CA GLY A 334 -2.16 15.50 20.68
C GLY A 334 -1.71 14.26 19.92
N LEU A 335 -0.49 14.27 19.35
CA LEU A 335 0.10 13.10 18.70
C LEU A 335 0.47 12.01 19.71
N ALA A 336 1.07 12.37 20.84
CA ALA A 336 1.37 11.42 21.91
C ALA A 336 0.08 10.78 22.45
N ALA A 337 -0.98 11.58 22.62
CA ALA A 337 -2.30 11.10 23.01
C ALA A 337 -2.93 10.16 21.96
N SER A 338 -2.77 10.45 20.66
CA SER A 338 -3.27 9.60 19.58
C SER A 338 -2.52 8.29 19.41
N ASN A 339 -1.32 8.18 19.99
CA ASN A 339 -0.51 6.95 20.00
C ASN A 339 -0.58 6.20 21.34
N GLY A 340 -1.12 6.84 22.39
CA GLY A 340 -1.23 6.27 23.72
C GLY A 340 0.05 6.35 24.56
N CYS A 341 1.00 7.20 24.16
CA CYS A 341 2.31 7.38 24.79
C CYS A 341 2.20 8.22 26.08
N VAL A 342 1.68 7.63 27.17
CA VAL A 342 1.40 8.35 28.41
C VAL A 342 2.68 8.89 29.06
N GLU A 343 3.78 8.16 28.95
CA GLU A 343 5.10 8.54 29.45
C GLU A 343 5.62 9.79 28.73
N ILE A 344 5.45 9.87 27.42
CA ILE A 344 5.75 11.06 26.63
C ILE A 344 4.83 12.22 27.01
N MET A 345 3.53 11.97 27.20
CA MET A 345 2.58 13.00 27.64
C MET A 345 2.95 13.56 29.02
N GLN A 346 3.37 12.69 29.95
CA GLN A 346 3.85 13.07 31.27
C GLN A 346 5.12 13.93 31.16
N PHE A 347 6.09 13.51 30.36
CA PHE A 347 7.32 14.27 30.11
C PHE A 347 7.02 15.67 29.54
N LEU A 348 6.18 15.77 28.49
CA LEU A 348 5.81 17.06 27.89
C LEU A 348 5.14 17.99 28.92
N HIS A 349 4.40 17.43 29.86
CA HIS A 349 3.74 18.20 30.93
C HIS A 349 4.69 18.67 32.02
N GLU A 350 5.60 17.82 32.46
CA GLU A 350 6.60 18.15 33.48
C GLU A 350 7.56 19.24 32.98
N GLU A 351 7.93 19.21 31.70
CA GLU A 351 8.76 20.24 31.07
C GLU A 351 8.01 21.56 30.79
N GLY A 352 6.71 21.64 31.09
CA GLY A 352 5.89 22.82 30.81
C GLY A 352 5.68 23.09 29.31
N ILE A 353 5.97 22.10 28.47
CA ILE A 353 5.81 22.14 27.01
C ILE A 353 4.35 21.90 26.62
N ALA A 354 3.66 21.03 27.36
CA ALA A 354 2.33 20.58 27.00
C ALA A 354 1.28 21.71 27.09
N ASP A 355 0.66 21.99 25.94
CA ASP A 355 -0.52 22.82 25.74
C ASP A 355 -1.58 22.03 24.93
N GLY A 356 -2.69 22.67 24.56
CA GLY A 356 -3.70 22.02 23.70
C GLY A 356 -4.35 20.78 24.31
N TYR A 357 -4.47 20.67 25.64
CA TYR A 357 -5.04 19.51 26.34
C TYR A 357 -6.42 19.10 25.83
N GLU A 358 -7.24 20.06 25.38
CA GLU A 358 -8.56 19.80 24.78
C GLU A 358 -8.46 19.02 23.46
N ASP A 359 -7.60 19.47 22.54
CA ASP A 359 -7.35 18.80 21.26
C ASP A 359 -6.71 17.42 21.48
N ALA A 360 -5.76 17.33 22.42
CA ALA A 360 -5.14 16.07 22.79
C ALA A 360 -6.14 15.08 23.37
N LEU A 361 -7.09 15.53 24.19
CA LEU A 361 -8.16 14.68 24.72
C LEU A 361 -9.02 14.14 23.58
N VAL A 362 -9.44 14.99 22.64
CA VAL A 362 -10.23 14.56 21.48
C VAL A 362 -9.48 13.52 20.64
N LYS A 363 -8.18 13.72 20.39
CA LYS A 363 -7.33 12.79 19.65
C LYS A 363 -7.16 11.45 20.39
N GLY A 364 -6.86 11.47 21.69
CA GLY A 364 -6.74 10.25 22.49
C GLY A 364 -8.05 9.45 22.57
N VAL A 365 -9.19 10.14 22.65
CA VAL A 365 -10.51 9.51 22.59
C VAL A 365 -10.77 8.89 21.22
N ARG A 366 -10.45 9.61 20.14
CA ARG A 366 -10.60 9.12 18.76
C ARG A 366 -9.72 7.92 18.44
N SER A 367 -8.53 7.83 19.02
CA SER A 367 -7.61 6.69 18.85
C SER A 367 -7.85 5.56 19.86
N GLY A 368 -8.69 5.78 20.87
CA GLY A 368 -9.08 4.74 21.83
C GLY A 368 -8.08 4.47 22.94
N HIS A 369 -7.12 5.36 23.19
CA HIS A 369 -6.09 5.16 24.20
C HIS A 369 -6.60 5.56 25.59
N LEU A 370 -7.26 4.64 26.28
CA LEU A 370 -7.88 4.88 27.59
C LEU A 370 -6.93 5.48 28.63
N HIS A 371 -5.68 5.03 28.67
CA HIS A 371 -4.69 5.54 29.63
C HIS A 371 -4.31 7.00 29.35
N ALA A 372 -4.16 7.38 28.07
CA ALA A 372 -3.97 8.76 27.66
C ALA A 372 -5.19 9.63 28.02
N VAL A 373 -6.41 9.14 27.78
CA VAL A 373 -7.65 9.84 28.15
C VAL A 373 -7.76 10.05 29.65
N LYS A 374 -7.47 9.02 30.47
CA LYS A 374 -7.44 9.11 31.94
C LYS A 374 -6.42 10.13 32.43
N TRP A 375 -5.29 10.24 31.73
CA TRP A 375 -4.23 11.16 32.08
C TRP A 375 -4.57 12.63 31.72
N LEU A 376 -5.23 12.85 30.58
CA LEU A 376 -5.60 14.18 30.06
C LEU A 376 -6.80 14.78 30.79
N LEU A 377 -7.81 13.97 31.10
CA LEU A 377 -9.11 14.47 31.61
C LEU A 377 -8.98 15.37 32.86
N PRO A 378 -8.15 15.06 33.86
CA PRO A 378 -7.97 15.91 35.04
C PRO A 378 -7.23 17.24 34.76
N ARG A 379 -6.53 17.35 33.63
CA ARG A 379 -5.61 18.46 33.30
C ARG A 379 -6.19 19.48 32.32
N VAL A 380 -7.30 19.16 31.68
CA VAL A 380 -8.06 20.13 30.89
C VAL A 380 -8.64 21.20 31.83
N LYS A 381 -8.16 22.45 31.74
CA LYS A 381 -8.65 23.57 32.56
C LYS A 381 -10.15 23.76 32.32
N ARG A 382 -10.97 23.68 33.38
CA ARG A 382 -12.33 24.26 33.34
C ARG A 382 -12.18 25.79 33.33
N PRO A 383 -12.67 26.52 32.32
CA PRO A 383 -12.45 27.96 32.26
C PRO A 383 -13.22 28.66 33.39
N THR A 384 -12.51 29.47 34.18
CA THR A 384 -13.02 30.22 35.35
C THR A 384 -13.46 31.66 35.03
N ASN A 385 -13.79 32.01 33.78
CA ASN A 385 -14.27 33.35 33.45
C ASN A 385 -15.61 33.32 32.71
N GLU A 386 -16.59 34.03 33.28
CA GLU A 386 -18.01 34.07 32.94
C GLU A 386 -18.34 34.61 31.52
N ASN A 387 -17.36 34.93 30.68
CA ASN A 387 -17.58 35.40 29.31
C ASN A 387 -17.11 34.41 28.23
N LEU A 388 -16.99 33.12 28.60
CA LEU A 388 -16.78 32.01 27.67
C LEU A 388 -18.06 31.19 27.46
N MET A 389 -19.24 31.69 27.82
CA MET A 389 -20.52 30.99 27.58
C MET A 389 -20.85 30.83 26.09
N ASP A 390 -20.30 31.65 25.20
CA ASP A 390 -20.55 31.55 23.74
C ASP A 390 -19.50 30.73 22.97
N GLU A 391 -18.26 30.62 23.47
CA GLU A 391 -17.25 29.71 22.89
C GLU A 391 -17.19 28.35 23.59
N ALA A 392 -17.60 28.28 24.86
CA ALA A 392 -17.90 27.02 25.53
C ALA A 392 -19.24 26.44 25.07
N ALA A 393 -20.17 27.21 24.50
CA ALA A 393 -21.29 26.65 23.73
C ALA A 393 -20.82 25.94 22.43
N LYS A 394 -19.59 26.21 21.95
CA LYS A 394 -18.90 25.34 20.97
C LYS A 394 -18.14 24.18 21.64
N SER A 395 -17.69 24.32 22.90
CA SER A 395 -16.91 23.32 23.65
C SER A 395 -17.68 22.44 24.65
N GLU A 396 -19.01 22.61 24.81
CA GLU A 396 -19.93 21.56 25.32
C GLU A 396 -19.93 20.32 24.39
N GLY A 397 -19.30 20.45 23.22
CA GLY A 397 -18.92 19.36 22.33
C GLY A 397 -17.91 18.36 22.89
N CYS A 398 -17.14 18.66 23.94
CA CYS A 398 -16.08 17.74 24.37
C CYS A 398 -16.56 16.50 25.13
N SER A 399 -17.76 16.50 25.73
CA SER A 399 -18.27 15.32 26.48
C SER A 399 -19.10 14.38 25.59
N PHE A 400 -20.11 14.90 24.88
CA PHE A 400 -20.95 14.05 24.02
C PHE A 400 -20.26 13.65 22.71
N LYS A 401 -19.49 14.55 22.06
CA LYS A 401 -18.75 14.18 20.83
C LYS A 401 -17.59 13.25 21.15
N ALA A 402 -17.03 13.28 22.37
CA ALA A 402 -16.02 12.30 22.78
C ALA A 402 -16.62 10.90 22.94
N ILE A 403 -17.77 10.78 23.63
CA ILE A 403 -18.50 9.50 23.72
C ILE A 403 -18.90 9.04 22.30
N GLU A 404 -19.46 9.92 21.47
CA GLU A 404 -19.85 9.61 20.10
C GLU A 404 -18.64 9.21 19.22
N ALA A 405 -17.50 9.89 19.34
CA ALA A 405 -16.29 9.57 18.59
C ALA A 405 -15.68 8.23 19.05
N ALA A 406 -15.63 7.96 20.36
CA ALA A 406 -15.19 6.67 20.89
C ALA A 406 -16.09 5.53 20.39
N ILE A 407 -17.41 5.73 20.41
CA ILE A 407 -18.38 4.75 19.91
C ILE A 407 -18.23 4.56 18.40
N SER A 408 -18.16 5.65 17.63
CA SER A 408 -18.04 5.59 16.15
C SER A 408 -16.77 4.86 15.71
N ASN A 409 -15.65 5.08 16.39
CA ASN A 409 -14.38 4.40 16.09
C ASN A 409 -14.25 3.00 16.73
N GLY A 410 -15.28 2.51 17.44
CA GLY A 410 -15.27 1.18 18.07
C GLY A 410 -14.37 1.06 19.31
N HIS A 411 -14.07 2.18 19.98
CA HIS A 411 -13.28 2.23 21.21
C HIS A 411 -14.17 2.14 22.46
N LEU A 412 -14.84 1.00 22.61
CA LEU A 412 -15.88 0.78 23.62
C LEU A 412 -15.37 0.92 25.07
N GLN A 413 -14.10 0.60 25.34
CA GLN A 413 -13.53 0.79 26.68
C GLN A 413 -13.46 2.28 27.07
N VAL A 414 -13.10 3.15 26.12
CA VAL A 414 -13.11 4.61 26.32
C VAL A 414 -14.55 5.10 26.46
N ALA A 415 -15.46 4.63 25.61
CA ALA A 415 -16.88 4.99 25.70
C ALA A 415 -17.51 4.58 27.03
N PHE A 416 -17.24 3.36 27.52
CA PHE A 416 -17.73 2.85 28.79
C PHE A 416 -17.20 3.67 29.96
N TRP A 417 -15.90 3.97 29.94
CA TRP A 417 -15.27 4.78 30.98
C TRP A 417 -15.81 6.21 30.99
N LEU A 418 -15.94 6.86 29.83
CA LEU A 418 -16.54 8.19 29.70
C LEU A 418 -18.00 8.20 30.17
N ARG A 419 -18.80 7.17 29.85
CA ARG A 419 -20.17 7.02 30.34
C ARG A 419 -20.25 6.99 31.86
N GLY A 420 -19.33 6.27 32.51
CA GLY A 420 -19.24 6.21 33.98
C GLY A 420 -18.91 7.56 34.61
N HIS A 421 -18.09 8.38 33.95
CA HIS A 421 -17.73 9.72 34.42
C HIS A 421 -18.76 10.81 34.05
N TYR A 422 -19.59 10.58 33.03
CA TYR A 422 -20.56 11.53 32.50
C TYR A 422 -21.96 10.90 32.32
N PRO A 423 -22.63 10.47 33.40
CA PRO A 423 -23.87 9.69 33.33
C PRO A 423 -25.07 10.42 32.71
N HIS A 424 -25.04 11.76 32.70
CA HIS A 424 -26.10 12.61 32.11
C HIS A 424 -25.87 12.92 30.63
N HIS A 425 -24.76 12.46 30.04
CA HIS A 425 -24.44 12.73 28.63
C HIS A 425 -24.81 11.53 27.77
N PHE A 426 -25.74 11.76 26.84
CA PHE A 426 -26.22 10.76 25.90
C PHE A 426 -25.72 11.09 24.49
N PRO A 427 -25.25 10.10 23.72
CA PRO A 427 -24.83 10.33 22.35
C PRO A 427 -26.06 10.62 21.47
N ALA A 428 -26.12 11.83 20.91
CA ALA A 428 -27.26 12.27 20.11
C ALA A 428 -27.22 11.77 18.64
N MET A 429 -26.04 11.41 18.12
CA MET A 429 -25.84 11.22 16.68
C MET A 429 -24.91 10.04 16.31
N VAL A 430 -25.14 8.85 16.85
CA VAL A 430 -24.35 7.67 16.45
C VAL A 430 -24.81 7.18 15.07
N GLY A 431 -23.89 6.97 14.11
CA GLY A 431 -24.23 6.35 12.82
C GLY A 431 -23.64 6.99 11.55
N LYS A 432 -22.80 8.04 11.67
CA LYS A 432 -22.14 8.63 10.48
C LYS A 432 -20.87 7.87 10.05
N SER A 433 -20.21 7.15 10.96
CA SER A 433 -18.92 6.50 10.70
C SER A 433 -18.65 5.40 11.73
N ILE A 434 -19.48 4.36 11.78
CA ILE A 434 -19.19 3.17 12.61
C ILE A 434 -18.07 2.39 11.91
N SER A 435 -16.99 2.09 12.62
CA SER A 435 -15.91 1.23 12.11
C SER A 435 -16.47 -0.11 11.64
N SER A 436 -16.22 -0.47 10.37
CA SER A 436 -16.76 -1.68 9.73
C SER A 436 -16.49 -2.94 10.57
N ASP A 437 -15.32 -2.99 11.20
CA ASP A 437 -14.79 -4.20 11.84
C ASP A 437 -15.31 -4.40 13.27
N LYS A 438 -15.88 -3.36 13.89
CA LYS A 438 -16.41 -3.40 15.26
C LYS A 438 -17.89 -3.04 15.34
N THR A 439 -18.59 -3.13 14.21
CA THR A 439 -19.97 -2.64 14.08
C THR A 439 -20.91 -3.37 15.05
N LEU A 440 -20.79 -4.70 15.16
CA LEU A 440 -21.66 -5.49 16.04
C LEU A 440 -21.41 -5.19 17.52
N GLU A 441 -20.15 -5.08 17.93
CA GLU A 441 -19.77 -4.75 19.30
C GLU A 441 -20.25 -3.34 19.69
N VAL A 442 -20.18 -2.39 18.76
CA VAL A 442 -20.75 -1.04 18.92
C VAL A 442 -22.26 -1.09 19.10
N LEU A 443 -22.98 -1.88 18.28
CA LEU A 443 -24.43 -2.01 18.40
C LEU A 443 -24.85 -2.70 19.70
N LEU A 444 -24.15 -3.75 20.12
CA LEU A 444 -24.38 -4.40 21.41
C LEU A 444 -24.13 -3.44 22.57
N PHE A 445 -23.05 -2.66 22.49
CA PHE A 445 -22.74 -1.64 23.48
C PHE A 445 -23.84 -0.57 23.56
N LEU A 446 -24.31 -0.06 22.41
CA LEU A 446 -25.43 0.88 22.36
C LEU A 446 -26.72 0.25 22.88
N HIS A 447 -27.00 -1.01 22.57
CA HIS A 447 -28.23 -1.68 22.99
C HIS A 447 -28.33 -1.78 24.50
N VAL A 448 -27.22 -2.14 25.16
CA VAL A 448 -27.17 -2.29 26.61
C VAL A 448 -27.11 -0.94 27.32
N HIS A 449 -26.36 0.03 26.78
CA HIS A 449 -26.03 1.26 27.49
C HIS A 449 -26.82 2.50 27.07
N TYR A 450 -27.36 2.51 25.85
CA TYR A 450 -28.04 3.62 25.19
C TYR A 450 -29.23 3.15 24.33
N PRO A 451 -30.21 2.41 24.89
CA PRO A 451 -31.31 1.83 24.10
C PRO A 451 -32.16 2.87 23.35
N HIS A 452 -32.25 4.09 23.85
CA HIS A 452 -32.97 5.21 23.22
C HIS A 452 -32.35 5.71 21.90
N VAL A 453 -31.11 5.31 21.57
CA VAL A 453 -30.45 5.69 20.32
C VAL A 453 -31.06 4.95 19.12
N PHE A 454 -31.65 3.77 19.35
CA PHE A 454 -32.31 2.98 18.31
C PHE A 454 -33.63 3.63 17.91
N THR A 455 -33.56 4.52 16.92
CA THR A 455 -34.69 5.22 16.30
C THR A 455 -34.76 4.91 14.81
N ILE A 456 -35.86 5.26 14.15
CA ILE A 456 -35.99 5.13 12.69
C ILE A 456 -34.88 5.89 11.94
N TRP A 457 -34.48 7.06 12.45
CA TRP A 457 -33.38 7.87 11.91
C TRP A 457 -32.01 7.23 12.12
N PHE A 458 -31.80 6.55 13.25
CA PHE A 458 -30.59 5.78 13.50
C PHE A 458 -30.48 4.61 12.51
N ARG A 459 -31.57 3.86 12.31
CA ARG A 459 -31.62 2.74 11.36
C ARG A 459 -31.35 3.21 9.93
N ALA A 460 -31.98 4.31 9.49
CA ALA A 460 -31.75 4.91 8.17
C ALA A 460 -30.27 5.33 7.95
N ARG A 461 -29.57 5.76 9.01
CA ARG A 461 -28.16 6.19 8.91
C ARG A 461 -27.18 5.02 8.86
N ILE A 462 -27.41 3.96 9.62
CA ILE A 462 -26.55 2.77 9.62
C ILE A 462 -26.81 1.87 8.41
N GLN A 463 -27.99 1.93 7.77
CA GLN A 463 -28.33 1.09 6.61
C GLN A 463 -27.44 1.40 5.40
N ARG A 464 -27.10 2.67 5.12
CA ARG A 464 -26.22 3.03 3.99
C ARG A 464 -24.83 2.37 4.05
N PRO A 465 -24.06 2.46 5.15
CA PRO A 465 -22.80 1.72 5.27
C PRO A 465 -23.00 0.20 5.35
N LEU A 466 -24.09 -0.29 5.96
CA LEU A 466 -24.39 -1.73 6.02
C LEU A 466 -24.71 -2.37 4.66
N VAL A 467 -25.31 -1.64 3.71
CA VAL A 467 -25.54 -2.12 2.33
C VAL A 467 -24.22 -2.26 1.56
N SER A 468 -23.19 -1.49 1.89
CA SER A 468 -21.85 -1.69 1.29
C SER A 468 -21.12 -2.90 1.88
N THR A 469 -21.34 -3.22 3.17
CA THR A 469 -20.72 -4.36 3.87
C THR A 469 -21.55 -5.64 3.86
N SER A 470 -22.82 -5.62 3.44
CA SER A 470 -23.70 -6.81 3.35
C SER A 470 -23.22 -7.87 2.36
N ARG A 471 -22.24 -7.54 1.50
CA ARG A 471 -21.50 -8.50 0.66
C ARG A 471 -20.52 -9.38 1.46
N THR A 472 -20.31 -9.09 2.75
CA THR A 472 -19.48 -9.87 3.68
C THR A 472 -20.37 -10.58 4.70
N GLU A 473 -19.99 -11.79 5.13
CA GLU A 473 -20.75 -12.59 6.11
C GLU A 473 -21.03 -11.82 7.42
N SER A 474 -20.10 -10.97 7.85
CA SER A 474 -20.23 -10.12 9.04
C SER A 474 -21.31 -9.04 8.90
N GLY A 475 -21.48 -8.46 7.72
CA GLY A 475 -22.53 -7.46 7.45
C GLY A 475 -23.94 -8.05 7.51
N GLY A 476 -24.12 -9.29 7.04
CA GLY A 476 -25.39 -10.01 7.10
C GLY A 476 -25.86 -10.29 8.53
N LEU A 477 -24.95 -10.70 9.42
CA LEU A 477 -25.24 -10.94 10.84
C LEU A 477 -25.68 -9.66 11.57
N VAL A 478 -25.09 -8.51 11.23
CA VAL A 478 -25.48 -7.23 11.82
C VAL A 478 -26.90 -6.83 11.42
N VAL A 479 -27.27 -7.02 10.15
CA VAL A 479 -28.63 -6.73 9.66
C VAL A 479 -29.65 -7.65 10.34
N GLN A 480 -29.38 -8.96 10.40
CA GLN A 480 -30.25 -9.92 11.08
C GLN A 480 -30.40 -9.60 12.57
N TRP A 481 -29.32 -9.19 13.24
CA TRP A 481 -29.37 -8.78 14.65
C TRP A 481 -30.26 -7.54 14.85
N LEU A 482 -30.17 -6.54 13.97
CA LEU A 482 -31.02 -5.34 14.02
C LEU A 482 -32.49 -5.66 13.78
N GLU A 483 -32.79 -6.52 12.80
CA GLU A 483 -34.16 -6.95 12.47
C GLU A 483 -34.82 -7.74 13.61
N THR A 484 -34.03 -8.55 14.33
CA THR A 484 -34.52 -9.35 15.46
C THR A 484 -34.74 -8.54 16.74
N HIS A 485 -33.87 -7.56 17.02
CA HIS A 485 -33.89 -6.83 18.29
C HIS A 485 -34.58 -5.46 18.21
N HIS A 486 -34.74 -4.89 17.01
CA HIS A 486 -35.39 -3.59 16.77
C HIS A 486 -36.29 -3.62 15.50
N PRO A 487 -37.36 -4.45 15.48
CA PRO A 487 -38.18 -4.69 14.30
C PRO A 487 -39.03 -3.48 13.88
N ASP A 488 -39.42 -2.61 14.82
CA ASP A 488 -40.47 -1.58 14.68
C ASP A 488 -40.10 -0.36 13.81
N TYR A 489 -38.95 -0.39 13.15
CA TYR A 489 -38.43 0.75 12.39
C TYR A 489 -38.33 0.42 10.91
N ASP A 490 -39.37 -0.13 10.30
CA ASP A 490 -39.38 -0.40 8.86
C ASP A 490 -39.28 0.94 8.09
N ILE A 491 -38.28 1.06 7.22
CA ILE A 491 -37.91 2.31 6.53
C ILE A 491 -38.61 2.39 5.17
N SER A 492 -39.50 1.44 4.89
CA SER A 492 -40.32 1.38 3.68
C SER A 492 -41.25 2.59 3.51
N ASP A 493 -41.46 3.39 4.56
CA ASP A 493 -42.29 4.61 4.56
C ASP A 493 -41.49 5.94 4.66
N LEU A 494 -40.17 5.95 4.40
CA LEU A 494 -39.30 7.15 4.44
C LEU A 494 -38.71 7.57 3.09
#